data_AF-Q1ZUY4-F1
#
_entry.id   AF-Q1ZUY4-F1
#
_cell.length_a   1.000
_cell.length_b   1.000
_cell.length_c   1.000
_cell.angle_alpha   90.00
_cell.angle_beta   90.00
_cell.angle_gamma   90.00
#
_symmetry.space_group_name_H-M   'P 1'
#
loop_
_entity.id
_entity.type
_entity.pdbx_description
1 polymer ?
#
loop_
_entity_poly.entity_id
_entity_poly.type
_entity_poly.pdbx_seq_one_letter_code
_entity_poly.pdbx_strand_id
1 'polypeptide(L)'
;MQREYCVQYRETDLAFIDRIAAEEGLFYSFVHENKKNTLRFSDDTQSAARLAAPLPYNSRSGGQSGVPFVRTFARHTQMRPSSAQLKDYSFKKPAYSFLQTANAKEADYQQANYEHYDYPGRYKDDASGKPFTSFRLESLRRDANTAYGESNTHGLIAGVNFALQEHDDEQCNDEWLVVAVNHMGTQPQALEEAGGQGVTTYNNDFIVIPSHRPWRAPYTAKPRVDGPQIAMVVGPEGEEIYCDEYGRVKVQFPWDRYSNSDDNASCWVRVSQGWAGSQYGMIALPRIGHEVIVSFLEGDPDQPIITGRTYHATNKPPYPLPANKTRTVLRTETHQGDGYNELRFEDQAGKEEIYVHAQKDVNMLVENDRKDDIKHDLHLDVDNERFTHIKAHDHLTVDGESRTHVKADQTVAVDGSLHMKQGQSLLVDTGNEVHLKGGTKVVIEAGAELTLKAGGSFIKIDASGVSLSGAAVNINAGGSAGSGTGYGGIAPMLPGAVEPAQTISVVTPALRAKLLTAHAANVALTEMCQKQQDGSCPLSDCPCGNN
;
A
#
# COMPACT_ATOMS: atom_id res chain seq x y z
N MET A 1 -4.26 -24.49 -2.76
CA MET A 1 -3.61 -23.25 -3.26
C MET A 1 -2.58 -22.82 -2.24
N GLN A 2 -1.49 -22.15 -2.62
CA GLN A 2 -0.46 -21.73 -1.67
C GLN A 2 -0.91 -20.47 -0.92
N ARG A 3 -0.79 -20.46 0.42
CA ARG A 3 -1.01 -19.26 1.24
C ARG A 3 0.20 -18.34 1.10
N GLU A 4 -0.04 -17.06 0.83
CA GLU A 4 1.03 -16.04 0.74
C GLU A 4 1.68 -15.80 2.13
N TYR A 5 0.87 -15.80 3.18
CA TYR A 5 1.31 -15.58 4.55
C TYR A 5 0.39 -16.34 5.51
N CYS A 6 0.98 -17.03 6.50
CA CYS A 6 0.26 -17.82 7.50
C CYS A 6 1.10 -17.88 8.78
N VAL A 7 0.54 -17.45 9.89
CA VAL A 7 1.22 -17.28 11.17
C VAL A 7 0.61 -18.21 12.20
N GLN A 8 1.46 -18.96 12.91
CA GLN A 8 1.11 -19.62 14.16
C GLN A 8 1.37 -18.63 15.30
N TYR A 9 0.30 -18.09 15.91
CA TYR A 9 0.42 -17.02 16.90
C TYR A 9 -0.17 -17.42 18.24
N ARG A 10 0.70 -17.54 19.26
CA ARG A 10 0.33 -17.85 20.66
C ARG A 10 -0.63 -19.04 20.82
N GLU A 11 -0.50 -20.03 19.95
CA GLU A 11 -1.27 -21.28 19.97
C GLU A 11 -0.33 -22.47 19.91
N THR A 12 -0.75 -23.61 20.48
CA THR A 12 0.00 -24.87 20.40
C THR A 12 0.03 -25.40 18.98
N ASP A 13 1.04 -26.21 18.63
CA ASP A 13 1.16 -26.81 17.29
C ASP A 13 -0.08 -27.63 16.89
N LEU A 14 -0.70 -28.33 17.85
CA LEU A 14 -1.94 -29.09 17.60
C LEU A 14 -3.10 -28.16 17.25
N ALA A 15 -3.33 -27.10 18.03
CA ALA A 15 -4.38 -26.12 17.76
C ALA A 15 -4.20 -25.44 16.39
N PHE A 16 -2.95 -25.16 16.00
CA PHE A 16 -2.63 -24.64 14.67
C PHE A 16 -3.03 -25.63 13.57
N ILE A 17 -2.64 -26.91 13.69
CA ILE A 17 -2.98 -27.96 12.73
C ILE A 17 -4.49 -28.18 12.65
N ASP A 18 -5.18 -28.29 13.78
CA ASP A 18 -6.64 -28.49 13.84
C ASP A 18 -7.38 -27.34 13.16
N ARG A 19 -6.93 -26.10 13.41
CA ARG A 19 -7.49 -24.90 12.81
C ARG A 19 -7.27 -24.84 11.30
N ILE A 20 -6.04 -25.10 10.84
CA ILE A 20 -5.72 -25.09 9.40
C ILE A 20 -6.45 -26.22 8.69
N ALA A 21 -6.52 -27.41 9.29
CA ALA A 21 -7.29 -28.52 8.75
C ALA A 21 -8.77 -28.15 8.60
N ALA A 22 -9.39 -27.57 9.64
CA ALA A 22 -10.77 -27.12 9.57
C ALA A 22 -11.02 -26.02 8.52
N GLU A 23 -10.08 -25.07 8.35
CA GLU A 23 -10.16 -24.03 7.30
C GLU A 23 -10.08 -24.61 5.89
N GLU A 24 -9.19 -25.57 5.65
CA GLU A 24 -8.97 -26.22 4.36
C GLU A 24 -9.94 -27.39 4.10
N GLY A 25 -10.90 -27.64 5.00
CA GLY A 25 -11.88 -28.72 4.88
C GLY A 25 -11.33 -30.12 5.11
N LEU A 26 -10.13 -30.22 5.68
CA LEU A 26 -9.46 -31.46 6.04
C LEU A 26 -9.93 -31.97 7.41
N PHE A 27 -9.88 -33.28 7.56
CA PHE A 27 -9.99 -33.96 8.84
C PHE A 27 -8.93 -35.06 8.91
N TYR A 28 -8.73 -35.62 10.10
CA TYR A 28 -7.83 -36.75 10.26
C TYR A 28 -8.45 -37.88 11.07
N SER A 29 -7.98 -39.10 10.81
CA SER A 29 -8.28 -40.28 11.62
C SER A 29 -7.01 -41.08 11.90
N PHE A 30 -7.09 -41.99 12.87
CA PHE A 30 -6.00 -42.89 13.21
C PHE A 30 -6.23 -44.26 12.61
N VAL A 31 -5.26 -44.73 11.83
CA VAL A 31 -5.21 -46.10 11.32
C VAL A 31 -4.29 -46.90 12.21
N HIS A 32 -4.86 -47.91 12.87
CA HIS A 32 -4.16 -48.77 13.81
C HIS A 32 -3.72 -50.05 13.09
N GLU A 33 -2.43 -50.19 12.86
CA GLU A 33 -1.78 -51.39 12.35
C GLU A 33 -0.91 -52.02 13.44
N ASN A 34 -0.54 -53.29 13.27
CA ASN A 34 0.25 -54.00 14.27
C ASN A 34 1.57 -53.24 14.57
N LYS A 35 1.70 -52.70 15.79
CA LYS A 35 2.82 -51.87 16.28
C LYS A 35 3.03 -50.52 15.57
N LYS A 36 2.07 -50.04 14.75
CA LYS A 36 2.17 -48.74 14.06
C LYS A 36 0.80 -48.04 14.05
N ASN A 37 0.78 -46.82 14.58
CA ASN A 37 -0.39 -45.94 14.47
C ASN A 37 -0.08 -44.85 13.45
N THR A 38 -0.90 -44.73 12.41
CA THR A 38 -0.72 -43.75 11.33
C THR A 38 -1.82 -42.71 11.41
N LEU A 39 -1.44 -41.43 11.43
CA LEU A 39 -2.37 -40.31 11.28
C LEU A 39 -2.64 -40.10 9.79
N ARG A 40 -3.90 -40.19 9.37
CA ARG A 40 -4.32 -40.02 7.98
C ARG A 40 -5.15 -38.75 7.84
N PHE A 41 -4.63 -37.75 7.12
CA PHE A 41 -5.42 -36.60 6.68
C PHE A 41 -6.24 -36.96 5.43
N SER A 42 -7.47 -36.46 5.38
CA SER A 42 -8.40 -36.67 4.27
C SER A 42 -9.33 -35.47 4.11
N ASP A 43 -9.75 -35.19 2.88
CA ASP A 43 -10.76 -34.22 2.49
C ASP A 43 -12.06 -34.89 2.00
N ASP A 44 -12.06 -36.21 1.82
CA ASP A 44 -13.17 -36.98 1.27
C ASP A 44 -13.50 -38.20 2.14
N THR A 45 -14.71 -38.19 2.70
CA THR A 45 -15.24 -39.27 3.54
C THR A 45 -15.46 -40.56 2.78
N GLN A 46 -15.63 -40.53 1.46
CA GLN A 46 -15.80 -41.74 0.65
C GLN A 46 -14.49 -42.54 0.52
N SER A 47 -13.35 -41.91 0.79
CA SER A 47 -12.04 -42.56 0.81
C SER A 47 -11.73 -43.27 2.15
N ALA A 48 -12.63 -43.19 3.13
CA ALA A 48 -12.51 -43.87 4.41
C ALA A 48 -12.50 -45.40 4.24
N ALA A 49 -11.77 -46.08 5.12
CA ALA A 49 -11.72 -47.55 5.10
C ALA A 49 -13.12 -48.12 5.38
N ARG A 50 -13.47 -49.24 4.75
CA ARG A 50 -14.77 -49.90 4.92
C ARG A 50 -14.60 -51.18 5.73
N LEU A 51 -15.55 -51.46 6.63
CA LEU A 51 -15.67 -52.79 7.23
C LEU A 51 -16.00 -53.82 6.15
N ALA A 52 -15.36 -54.99 6.24
CA ALA A 52 -15.47 -56.03 5.22
C ALA A 52 -16.85 -56.70 5.18
N ALA A 53 -17.55 -56.75 6.32
CA ALA A 53 -18.87 -57.34 6.43
C ALA A 53 -19.89 -56.29 6.93
N PRO A 54 -21.13 -56.34 6.43
CA PRO A 54 -22.21 -55.50 6.95
C PRO A 54 -22.56 -55.88 8.39
N LEU A 55 -23.07 -54.92 9.15
CA LEU A 55 -23.48 -55.13 10.54
C LEU A 55 -25.00 -55.34 10.63
N PRO A 56 -25.46 -56.48 11.17
CA PRO A 56 -26.89 -56.70 11.38
C PRO A 56 -27.39 -55.88 12.57
N TYR A 57 -28.58 -55.31 12.43
CA TYR A 57 -29.32 -54.69 13.51
C TYR A 57 -30.18 -55.73 14.24
N ASN A 58 -30.08 -55.80 15.56
CA ASN A 58 -30.88 -56.71 16.37
C ASN A 58 -31.28 -56.09 17.72
N SER A 59 -32.50 -55.57 17.76
CA SER A 59 -33.12 -54.95 18.95
C SER A 59 -33.67 -55.95 19.98
N ARG A 60 -33.75 -57.25 19.64
CA ARG A 60 -34.44 -58.28 20.44
C ARG A 60 -33.50 -59.31 21.06
N SER A 61 -32.20 -59.05 21.07
CA SER A 61 -31.18 -59.95 21.60
C SER A 61 -31.24 -60.06 23.14
N GLY A 62 -32.20 -60.85 23.65
CA GLY A 62 -32.28 -61.26 25.05
C GLY A 62 -31.35 -62.42 25.42
N GLY A 63 -30.35 -62.76 24.60
CA GLY A 63 -29.44 -63.92 24.77
C GLY A 63 -28.09 -63.76 24.04
N GLN A 64 -27.21 -64.77 24.12
CA GLN A 64 -25.91 -64.78 23.43
C GLN A 64 -26.09 -64.87 21.90
N SER A 65 -25.81 -63.79 21.18
CA SER A 65 -25.63 -63.82 19.72
C SER A 65 -24.25 -64.35 19.37
N GLY A 66 -24.17 -65.26 18.40
CA GLY A 66 -22.89 -65.78 17.87
C GLY A 66 -22.14 -64.81 16.95
N VAL A 67 -22.79 -63.71 16.54
CA VAL A 67 -22.23 -62.68 15.63
C VAL A 67 -22.40 -61.30 16.26
N PRO A 68 -21.41 -60.39 16.14
CA PRO A 68 -21.55 -59.00 16.56
C PRO A 68 -22.70 -58.30 15.83
N PHE A 69 -23.44 -57.44 16.54
CA PHE A 69 -24.63 -56.76 16.04
C PHE A 69 -24.78 -55.36 16.62
N VAL A 70 -25.56 -54.52 15.94
CA VAL A 70 -25.99 -53.21 16.44
C VAL A 70 -27.30 -53.40 17.21
N ARG A 71 -27.31 -53.05 18.50
CA ARG A 71 -28.46 -53.26 19.40
C ARG A 71 -29.47 -52.12 19.30
N THR A 72 -28.98 -50.89 19.26
CA THR A 72 -29.79 -49.68 19.14
C THR A 72 -29.26 -48.86 17.98
N PHE A 73 -30.17 -48.25 17.23
CA PHE A 73 -29.82 -47.34 16.15
C PHE A 73 -30.93 -46.30 16.01
N ALA A 74 -30.60 -45.04 16.31
CA ALA A 74 -31.56 -43.95 16.35
C ALA A 74 -31.06 -42.81 15.45
N ARG A 75 -31.73 -42.61 14.32
CA ARG A 75 -31.44 -41.50 13.41
C ARG A 75 -31.95 -40.18 14.01
N HIS A 76 -31.12 -39.16 13.93
CA HIS A 76 -31.39 -37.82 14.41
C HIS A 76 -31.19 -36.79 13.29
N THR A 77 -32.23 -36.00 13.05
CA THR A 77 -32.21 -34.89 12.09
C THR A 77 -32.51 -33.59 12.83
N GLN A 78 -31.70 -32.56 12.62
CA GLN A 78 -31.87 -31.24 13.24
C GLN A 78 -31.66 -30.11 12.24
N MET A 79 -32.34 -28.98 12.50
CA MET A 79 -32.22 -27.78 11.67
C MET A 79 -30.83 -27.14 11.82
N ARG A 80 -30.22 -26.81 10.68
CA ARG A 80 -28.92 -26.14 10.56
C ARG A 80 -28.99 -25.09 9.44
N PRO A 81 -28.00 -24.18 9.31
CA PRO A 81 -28.00 -23.18 8.25
C PRO A 81 -28.26 -23.83 6.87
N SER A 82 -29.19 -23.25 6.10
CA SER A 82 -29.55 -23.66 4.74
C SER A 82 -28.63 -23.06 3.68
N SER A 83 -27.92 -21.97 4.01
CA SER A 83 -26.90 -21.35 3.17
C SER A 83 -25.79 -20.75 4.03
N ALA A 84 -24.60 -20.62 3.45
CA ALA A 84 -23.51 -19.83 4.01
C ALA A 84 -23.07 -18.79 2.98
N GLN A 85 -22.95 -17.55 3.42
CA GLN A 85 -22.41 -16.43 2.65
C GLN A 85 -21.16 -15.90 3.33
N LEU A 86 -20.02 -16.01 2.67
CA LEU A 86 -18.77 -15.41 3.13
C LEU A 86 -18.43 -14.22 2.23
N LYS A 87 -17.83 -13.19 2.81
CA LYS A 87 -17.38 -12.01 2.07
C LYS A 87 -15.99 -11.59 2.51
N ASP A 88 -15.17 -11.09 1.59
CA ASP A 88 -13.85 -10.52 1.91
C ASP A 88 -13.60 -9.24 1.07
N TYR A 89 -12.42 -8.64 1.26
CA TYR A 89 -11.93 -7.48 0.54
C TYR A 89 -10.49 -7.70 0.08
N SER A 90 -10.19 -7.29 -1.15
CA SER A 90 -8.82 -7.21 -1.66
C SER A 90 -8.55 -5.81 -2.22
N PHE A 91 -7.49 -5.17 -1.72
CA PHE A 91 -7.07 -3.87 -2.21
C PHE A 91 -6.57 -3.91 -3.67
N LYS A 92 -6.18 -5.09 -4.17
CA LYS A 92 -5.83 -5.29 -5.59
C LYS A 92 -7.05 -5.30 -6.51
N LYS A 93 -8.25 -5.56 -5.98
CA LYS A 93 -9.53 -5.58 -6.71
C LYS A 93 -10.63 -4.90 -5.88
N PRO A 94 -10.52 -3.59 -5.57
CA PRO A 94 -11.35 -2.95 -4.54
C PRO A 94 -12.84 -2.84 -4.92
N ALA A 95 -13.16 -2.85 -6.21
CA ALA A 95 -14.54 -2.81 -6.70
C ALA A 95 -15.22 -4.19 -6.74
N TYR A 96 -14.45 -5.28 -6.61
CA TYR A 96 -14.98 -6.64 -6.65
C TYR A 96 -15.55 -7.02 -5.28
N SER A 97 -16.76 -7.59 -5.24
CA SER A 97 -17.48 -7.83 -3.98
C SER A 97 -16.90 -8.96 -3.13
N PHE A 98 -16.21 -9.92 -3.76
CA PHE A 98 -15.73 -11.17 -3.16
C PHE A 98 -16.79 -11.88 -2.30
N LEU A 99 -18.07 -11.77 -2.66
CA LEU A 99 -19.15 -12.48 -1.98
C LEU A 99 -19.28 -13.89 -2.57
N GLN A 100 -19.19 -14.91 -1.73
CA GLN A 100 -19.36 -16.31 -2.11
C GLN A 100 -20.53 -16.93 -1.35
N THR A 101 -21.31 -17.76 -2.02
CA THR A 101 -22.50 -18.40 -1.46
C THR A 101 -22.44 -19.91 -1.67
N ALA A 102 -22.69 -20.67 -0.61
CA ALA A 102 -22.93 -22.10 -0.65
C ALA A 102 -24.35 -22.41 -0.15
N ASN A 103 -25.02 -23.37 -0.78
CA ASN A 103 -26.36 -23.82 -0.41
C ASN A 103 -26.32 -25.25 0.12
N ALA A 104 -27.17 -25.54 1.10
CA ALA A 104 -27.27 -26.85 1.70
C ALA A 104 -27.81 -27.86 0.69
N LYS A 105 -27.22 -29.05 0.69
CA LYS A 105 -27.73 -30.21 -0.04
C LYS A 105 -28.59 -31.06 0.90
N GLU A 106 -29.59 -31.75 0.33
CA GLU A 106 -30.45 -32.71 1.04
C GLU A 106 -31.04 -32.14 2.34
N ALA A 107 -31.68 -30.97 2.24
CA ALA A 107 -32.19 -30.17 3.35
C ALA A 107 -33.73 -30.02 3.33
N ASP A 108 -34.44 -30.90 2.64
CA ASP A 108 -35.90 -30.78 2.40
C ASP A 108 -36.74 -30.84 3.68
N TYR A 109 -36.17 -31.36 4.77
CA TYR A 109 -36.79 -31.41 6.10
C TYR A 109 -36.81 -30.03 6.82
N GLN A 110 -36.20 -28.98 6.25
CA GLN A 110 -36.15 -27.64 6.83
C GLN A 110 -36.44 -26.55 5.79
N GLN A 111 -36.73 -25.34 6.26
CA GLN A 111 -36.88 -24.17 5.39
C GLN A 111 -35.52 -23.67 4.87
N ALA A 112 -35.53 -23.03 3.70
CA ALA A 112 -34.34 -22.51 3.03
C ALA A 112 -33.96 -21.06 3.43
N ASN A 113 -34.53 -20.54 4.52
CA ASN A 113 -34.39 -19.16 4.96
C ASN A 113 -33.38 -18.94 6.11
N TYR A 114 -32.72 -20.00 6.59
CA TYR A 114 -31.76 -19.88 7.68
C TYR A 114 -30.34 -19.69 7.15
N GLU A 115 -29.95 -18.45 6.93
CA GLU A 115 -28.63 -18.10 6.39
C GLU A 115 -27.57 -17.89 7.48
N HIS A 116 -26.35 -18.34 7.21
CA HIS A 116 -25.14 -17.95 7.94
C HIS A 116 -24.34 -16.94 7.11
N TYR A 117 -24.09 -15.74 7.64
CA TYR A 117 -23.23 -14.74 7.01
C TYR A 117 -22.02 -14.44 7.90
N ASP A 118 -20.82 -14.31 7.30
CA ASP A 118 -19.59 -13.97 8.03
C ASP A 118 -18.63 -13.11 7.17
N TYR A 119 -17.89 -12.22 7.84
CA TYR A 119 -16.84 -11.37 7.26
C TYR A 119 -15.73 -11.19 8.31
N PRO A 120 -14.45 -11.34 7.95
CA PRO A 120 -13.92 -11.64 6.62
C PRO A 120 -13.91 -13.15 6.30
N GLY A 121 -14.12 -13.48 5.02
CA GLY A 121 -14.13 -14.84 4.48
C GLY A 121 -12.74 -15.48 4.31
N ARG A 122 -11.67 -14.67 4.37
CA ARG A 122 -10.25 -15.04 4.32
C ARG A 122 -9.78 -15.66 3.01
N TYR A 123 -10.24 -15.10 1.91
CA TYR A 123 -9.80 -15.44 0.56
C TYR A 123 -9.65 -14.17 -0.27
N LYS A 124 -8.73 -14.21 -1.24
CA LYS A 124 -8.46 -13.06 -2.13
C LYS A 124 -8.77 -13.38 -3.60
N ASP A 125 -9.35 -14.54 -3.85
CA ASP A 125 -9.78 -15.04 -5.15
C ASP A 125 -10.95 -16.01 -4.99
N ASP A 126 -11.70 -16.25 -6.07
CA ASP A 126 -12.89 -17.08 -6.04
C ASP A 126 -12.57 -18.58 -5.99
N ALA A 127 -11.40 -18.99 -6.47
CA ALA A 127 -11.00 -20.39 -6.49
C ALA A 127 -10.69 -20.90 -5.07
N SER A 128 -10.25 -20.03 -4.15
CA SER A 128 -10.16 -20.31 -2.71
C SER A 128 -11.46 -19.99 -1.96
N GLY A 129 -12.19 -18.93 -2.34
CA GLY A 129 -13.40 -18.53 -1.64
C GLY A 129 -14.59 -19.49 -1.76
N LYS A 130 -14.77 -20.12 -2.93
CA LYS A 130 -15.82 -21.13 -3.15
C LYS A 130 -15.67 -22.34 -2.21
N PRO A 131 -14.52 -23.05 -2.18
CA PRO A 131 -14.35 -24.18 -1.28
C PRO A 131 -14.45 -23.78 0.20
N PHE A 132 -13.85 -22.66 0.62
CA PHE A 132 -13.97 -22.19 2.02
C PHE A 132 -15.42 -21.97 2.46
N THR A 133 -16.24 -21.40 1.57
CA THR A 133 -17.67 -21.20 1.84
C THR A 133 -18.43 -22.53 1.92
N SER A 134 -18.10 -23.49 1.05
CA SER A 134 -18.67 -24.85 1.10
C SER A 134 -18.28 -25.57 2.39
N PHE A 135 -16.99 -25.57 2.75
CA PHE A 135 -16.48 -26.22 3.95
C PHE A 135 -17.06 -25.62 5.22
N ARG A 136 -17.24 -24.29 5.26
CA ARG A 136 -17.93 -23.62 6.38
C ARG A 136 -19.35 -24.12 6.53
N LEU A 137 -20.11 -24.19 5.43
CA LEU A 137 -21.50 -24.70 5.46
C LEU A 137 -21.55 -26.17 5.88
N GLU A 138 -20.68 -27.02 5.33
CA GLU A 138 -20.57 -28.43 5.66
C GLU A 138 -20.22 -28.64 7.14
N SER A 139 -19.28 -27.85 7.70
CA SER A 139 -18.95 -27.87 9.14
C SER A 139 -20.12 -27.45 10.04
N LEU A 140 -20.87 -26.42 9.63
CA LEU A 140 -22.08 -25.97 10.34
C LEU A 140 -23.21 -27.01 10.29
N ARG A 141 -23.20 -27.89 9.28
CA ARG A 141 -24.20 -28.93 9.06
C ARG A 141 -23.71 -30.33 9.43
N ARG A 142 -22.53 -30.48 10.02
CA ARG A 142 -21.90 -31.79 10.31
C ARG A 142 -22.77 -32.71 11.17
N ASP A 143 -23.64 -32.13 11.99
CA ASP A 143 -24.54 -32.83 12.91
C ASP A 143 -26.02 -32.74 12.47
N ALA A 144 -26.29 -32.18 11.28
CA ALA A 144 -27.66 -32.00 10.79
C ALA A 144 -28.37 -33.34 10.54
N ASN A 145 -27.64 -34.38 10.14
CA ASN A 145 -28.13 -35.74 9.99
C ASN A 145 -27.10 -36.71 10.57
N THR A 146 -27.43 -37.28 11.72
CA THR A 146 -26.59 -38.22 12.46
C THR A 146 -27.41 -39.44 12.82
N ALA A 147 -26.75 -40.52 13.23
CA ALA A 147 -27.42 -41.57 13.99
C ALA A 147 -26.56 -41.97 15.18
N TYR A 148 -27.23 -42.32 16.28
CA TYR A 148 -26.62 -42.84 17.50
C TYR A 148 -26.89 -44.32 17.57
N GLY A 149 -25.86 -45.11 17.85
CA GLY A 149 -26.03 -46.55 17.99
C GLY A 149 -25.15 -47.16 19.07
N GLU A 150 -25.58 -48.34 19.52
CA GLU A 150 -24.85 -49.18 20.46
C GLU A 150 -24.55 -50.52 19.82
N SER A 151 -23.32 -51.02 19.94
CA SER A 151 -22.96 -52.35 19.43
C SER A 151 -21.99 -53.09 20.34
N ASN A 152 -21.74 -54.35 20.02
CA ASN A 152 -20.65 -55.15 20.55
C ASN A 152 -19.55 -55.41 19.50
N THR A 153 -19.50 -54.63 18.42
CA THR A 153 -18.55 -54.80 17.32
C THR A 153 -17.22 -54.11 17.62
N HIS A 154 -16.13 -54.87 17.73
CA HIS A 154 -14.80 -54.31 18.02
C HIS A 154 -14.15 -53.57 16.83
N GLY A 155 -14.64 -53.78 15.61
CA GLY A 155 -14.08 -53.18 14.40
C GLY A 155 -14.48 -51.73 14.15
N LEU A 156 -15.43 -51.17 14.91
CA LEU A 156 -15.86 -49.78 14.74
C LEU A 156 -14.80 -48.83 15.29
N ILE A 157 -14.22 -48.01 14.43
CA ILE A 157 -13.22 -46.99 14.76
C ILE A 157 -13.64 -45.69 14.05
N ALA A 158 -13.37 -44.54 14.64
CA ALA A 158 -13.64 -43.25 13.98
C ALA A 158 -12.90 -43.15 12.63
N GLY A 159 -13.60 -42.71 11.59
CA GLY A 159 -13.08 -42.64 10.23
C GLY A 159 -13.19 -43.96 9.43
N VAL A 160 -14.05 -44.88 9.87
CA VAL A 160 -14.39 -46.12 9.13
C VAL A 160 -15.86 -46.09 8.71
N ASN A 161 -16.11 -46.58 7.49
CA ASN A 161 -17.44 -46.78 6.93
C ASN A 161 -17.93 -48.21 7.20
N PHE A 162 -19.23 -48.38 7.44
CA PHE A 162 -19.88 -49.69 7.49
C PHE A 162 -21.28 -49.63 6.90
N ALA A 163 -21.78 -50.76 6.41
CA ALA A 163 -23.16 -50.91 5.97
C ALA A 163 -24.01 -51.49 7.11
N LEU A 164 -25.11 -50.83 7.45
CA LEU A 164 -26.11 -51.36 8.38
C LEU A 164 -27.14 -52.19 7.61
N GLN A 165 -27.56 -53.33 8.15
CA GLN A 165 -28.58 -54.19 7.54
C GLN A 165 -29.60 -54.68 8.58
N GLU A 166 -30.74 -55.15 8.10
CA GLU A 166 -31.81 -55.75 8.93
C GLU A 166 -32.46 -54.78 9.95
N HIS A 167 -32.32 -53.48 9.74
CA HIS A 167 -33.05 -52.47 10.50
C HIS A 167 -34.52 -52.38 10.04
N ASP A 168 -35.45 -52.25 10.99
CA ASP A 168 -36.90 -52.19 10.72
C ASP A 168 -37.28 -50.96 9.85
N ASP A 169 -36.56 -49.85 10.00
CA ASP A 169 -36.62 -48.68 9.11
C ASP A 169 -35.63 -48.84 7.95
N GLU A 170 -36.15 -48.95 6.73
CA GLU A 170 -35.39 -49.13 5.48
C GLU A 170 -34.37 -48.00 5.25
N GLN A 171 -34.67 -46.77 5.68
CA GLN A 171 -33.77 -45.63 5.51
C GLN A 171 -32.53 -45.68 6.41
N CYS A 172 -32.50 -46.59 7.38
CA CYS A 172 -31.31 -46.86 8.20
C CYS A 172 -30.38 -47.90 7.59
N ASN A 173 -30.88 -48.73 6.66
CA ASN A 173 -30.10 -49.78 5.98
C ASN A 173 -29.22 -49.20 4.86
N ASP A 174 -28.23 -48.39 5.23
CA ASP A 174 -27.37 -47.62 4.34
C ASP A 174 -25.89 -47.70 4.77
N GLU A 175 -24.99 -47.06 4.03
CA GLU A 175 -23.60 -46.84 4.43
C GLU A 175 -23.46 -45.66 5.39
N TRP A 176 -22.79 -45.92 6.52
CA TRP A 176 -22.58 -44.96 7.60
C TRP A 176 -21.10 -44.78 7.90
N LEU A 177 -20.66 -43.53 8.05
CA LEU A 177 -19.33 -43.16 8.51
C LEU A 177 -19.35 -42.98 10.03
N VAL A 178 -18.47 -43.68 10.75
CA VAL A 178 -18.27 -43.48 12.19
C VAL A 178 -17.50 -42.19 12.43
N VAL A 179 -18.12 -41.21 13.07
CA VAL A 179 -17.48 -39.92 13.43
C VAL A 179 -16.97 -39.89 14.87
N ALA A 180 -17.58 -40.69 15.75
CA ALA A 180 -17.13 -40.88 17.11
C ALA A 180 -17.50 -42.29 17.59
N VAL A 181 -16.65 -42.88 18.43
CA VAL A 181 -16.91 -44.16 19.09
C VAL A 181 -16.32 -44.13 20.49
N ASN A 182 -17.08 -44.64 21.46
CA ASN A 182 -16.65 -44.84 22.83
C ASN A 182 -16.64 -46.34 23.12
N HIS A 183 -15.49 -46.87 23.52
CA HIS A 183 -15.31 -48.31 23.76
C HIS A 183 -15.35 -48.61 25.26
N MET A 184 -16.13 -49.62 25.66
CA MET A 184 -16.22 -50.10 27.03
C MET A 184 -16.01 -51.61 27.11
N GLY A 185 -14.91 -52.03 27.75
CA GLY A 185 -14.60 -53.43 28.03
C GLY A 185 -14.64 -53.71 29.53
N THR A 186 -15.27 -54.80 29.95
CA THR A 186 -15.27 -55.26 31.35
C THR A 186 -14.76 -56.70 31.41
N GLN A 187 -13.77 -56.96 32.26
CA GLN A 187 -13.23 -58.30 32.49
C GLN A 187 -13.22 -58.63 34.00
N PRO A 188 -14.33 -59.18 34.54
CA PRO A 188 -14.45 -59.46 35.98
C PRO A 188 -13.48 -60.52 36.50
N GLN A 189 -12.93 -61.36 35.62
CA GLN A 189 -12.07 -62.51 35.94
C GLN A 189 -10.56 -62.19 35.82
N ALA A 190 -10.19 -60.91 35.68
CA ALA A 190 -8.79 -60.51 35.43
C ALA A 190 -7.83 -60.72 36.62
N LEU A 191 -8.36 -60.87 37.85
CA LEU A 191 -7.60 -61.17 39.07
C LEU A 191 -7.86 -62.62 39.50
N GLU A 192 -6.83 -63.46 39.52
CA GLU A 192 -6.94 -64.89 39.86
C GLU A 192 -7.44 -65.14 41.29
N GLU A 193 -7.17 -64.23 42.23
CA GLU A 193 -7.47 -64.38 43.66
C GLU A 193 -8.86 -63.84 44.08
N ALA A 194 -9.49 -63.03 43.23
CA ALA A 194 -10.82 -62.48 43.46
C ALA A 194 -11.69 -62.82 42.26
N GLY A 195 -12.28 -64.02 42.27
CA GLY A 195 -13.20 -64.49 41.24
C GLY A 195 -14.46 -63.62 41.18
N GLY A 196 -14.39 -62.48 40.50
CA GLY A 196 -15.55 -61.67 40.18
C GLY A 196 -16.54 -62.49 39.39
N GLN A 197 -17.78 -62.58 39.87
CA GLN A 197 -18.86 -63.21 39.10
C GLN A 197 -19.25 -62.29 37.94
N GLY A 198 -19.19 -62.82 36.71
CA GLY A 198 -19.56 -62.11 35.49
C GLY A 198 -18.83 -62.65 34.26
N VAL A 199 -19.36 -62.35 33.08
CA VAL A 199 -18.76 -62.69 31.77
C VAL A 199 -17.92 -61.50 31.29
N THR A 200 -16.84 -61.75 30.55
CA THR A 200 -16.11 -60.69 29.84
C THR A 200 -17.04 -60.06 28.79
N THR A 201 -17.24 -58.75 28.87
CA THR A 201 -18.12 -58.01 27.95
C THR A 201 -17.35 -56.91 27.23
N TYR A 202 -17.76 -56.65 26.00
CA TYR A 202 -17.32 -55.51 25.21
C TYR A 202 -18.56 -54.86 24.59
N ASN A 203 -18.69 -53.56 24.76
CA ASN A 203 -19.70 -52.74 24.13
C ASN A 203 -19.07 -51.45 23.63
N ASN A 204 -19.76 -50.79 22.71
CA ASN A 204 -19.45 -49.43 22.32
C ASN A 204 -20.72 -48.65 22.01
N ASP A 205 -20.60 -47.35 22.17
CA ASP A 205 -21.58 -46.37 21.72
C ASP A 205 -20.92 -45.54 20.64
N PHE A 206 -21.61 -45.29 19.53
CA PHE A 206 -21.04 -44.59 18.38
C PHE A 206 -22.01 -43.56 17.80
N ILE A 207 -21.41 -42.57 17.14
CA ILE A 207 -22.11 -41.54 16.38
C ILE A 207 -21.67 -41.70 14.93
N VAL A 208 -22.63 -41.72 14.03
CA VAL A 208 -22.40 -41.84 12.59
C VAL A 208 -23.08 -40.74 11.79
N ILE A 209 -22.59 -40.50 10.58
CA ILE A 209 -23.26 -39.72 9.55
C ILE A 209 -23.42 -40.58 8.27
N PRO A 210 -24.31 -40.23 7.34
CA PRO A 210 -24.37 -40.90 6.04
C PRO A 210 -23.02 -40.80 5.31
N SER A 211 -22.51 -41.93 4.80
CA SER A 211 -21.15 -42.05 4.23
C SER A 211 -20.89 -41.10 3.06
N HIS A 212 -21.90 -40.86 2.21
CA HIS A 212 -21.80 -39.98 1.04
C HIS A 212 -21.69 -38.49 1.40
N ARG A 213 -21.97 -38.11 2.66
CA ARG A 213 -21.91 -36.72 3.09
C ARG A 213 -20.52 -36.38 3.60
N PRO A 214 -19.94 -35.25 3.17
CA PRO A 214 -18.65 -34.81 3.68
C PRO A 214 -18.80 -34.45 5.16
N TRP A 215 -17.92 -35.01 5.98
CA TRP A 215 -17.72 -34.55 7.35
C TRP A 215 -16.64 -33.47 7.34
N ARG A 216 -16.89 -32.39 8.09
CA ARG A 216 -15.91 -31.31 8.29
C ARG A 216 -15.73 -31.07 9.79
N ALA A 217 -14.48 -30.85 10.16
CA ALA A 217 -14.13 -30.47 11.52
C ALA A 217 -14.83 -29.16 11.92
N PRO A 218 -15.16 -28.98 13.21
CA PRO A 218 -15.71 -27.72 13.69
C PRO A 218 -14.79 -26.55 13.35
N TYR A 219 -15.36 -25.46 12.82
CA TYR A 219 -14.60 -24.23 12.64
C TYR A 219 -14.05 -23.74 13.98
N THR A 220 -12.73 -23.55 14.03
CA THR A 220 -12.02 -23.01 15.19
C THR A 220 -11.63 -21.57 14.90
N ALA A 221 -11.98 -20.65 15.80
CA ALA A 221 -11.60 -19.25 15.66
C ALA A 221 -10.07 -19.12 15.68
N LYS A 222 -9.52 -18.27 14.80
CA LYS A 222 -8.09 -17.94 14.82
C LYS A 222 -7.68 -17.27 16.13
N PRO A 223 -6.42 -17.45 16.56
CA PRO A 223 -5.87 -16.59 17.59
C PRO A 223 -5.95 -15.14 17.13
N ARG A 224 -6.24 -14.24 18.07
CA ARG A 224 -6.32 -12.81 17.81
C ARG A 224 -5.13 -12.10 18.42
N VAL A 225 -4.63 -11.10 17.72
CA VAL A 225 -3.68 -10.14 18.26
C VAL A 225 -4.46 -9.05 18.98
N ASP A 226 -4.29 -8.97 20.30
CA ASP A 226 -5.07 -8.07 21.17
C ASP A 226 -4.84 -6.58 20.89
N GLY A 227 -3.68 -6.21 20.33
CA GLY A 227 -3.35 -4.83 20.03
C GLY A 227 -2.16 -4.68 19.08
N PRO A 228 -1.86 -3.45 18.65
CA PRO A 228 -0.73 -3.20 17.77
C PRO A 228 0.60 -3.61 18.40
N GLN A 229 1.54 -4.00 17.54
CA GLN A 229 2.88 -4.42 17.94
C GLN A 229 3.94 -3.61 17.23
N ILE A 230 5.13 -3.54 17.82
CA ILE A 230 6.30 -2.95 17.18
C ILE A 230 6.93 -3.99 16.24
N ALA A 231 7.35 -3.55 15.06
CA ALA A 231 8.15 -4.33 14.13
C ALA A 231 9.26 -3.45 13.53
N MET A 232 10.30 -4.08 13.02
CA MET A 232 11.41 -3.42 12.35
C MET A 232 11.25 -3.56 10.83
N VAL A 233 11.45 -2.49 10.07
CA VAL A 233 11.43 -2.57 8.60
C VAL A 233 12.71 -3.24 8.11
N VAL A 234 12.56 -4.20 7.20
CA VAL A 234 13.66 -5.02 6.66
C VAL A 234 13.61 -5.10 5.14
N GLY A 235 14.72 -5.49 4.54
CA GLY A 235 14.86 -5.67 3.10
C GLY A 235 16.23 -6.26 2.74
N PRO A 236 16.57 -6.29 1.44
CA PRO A 236 17.83 -6.86 0.97
C PRO A 236 19.06 -6.13 1.52
N GLU A 237 20.18 -6.85 1.59
CA GLU A 237 21.46 -6.26 2.01
C GLU A 237 21.90 -5.15 1.05
N GLY A 238 22.35 -4.01 1.60
CA GLY A 238 22.84 -2.86 0.83
C GLY A 238 21.75 -1.87 0.38
N GLU A 239 20.47 -2.20 0.59
CA GLU A 239 19.36 -1.28 0.30
C GLU A 239 18.98 -0.44 1.53
N GLU A 240 18.59 0.82 1.31
CA GLU A 240 18.03 1.69 2.36
C GLU A 240 16.50 1.72 2.32
N ILE A 241 15.91 1.56 1.13
CA ILE A 241 14.47 1.66 0.89
C ILE A 241 14.04 0.45 0.05
N TYR A 242 13.18 -0.39 0.61
CA TYR A 242 12.66 -1.56 -0.09
C TYR A 242 11.14 -1.58 -0.05
N CYS A 243 10.51 -1.21 -1.17
CA CYS A 243 9.06 -1.18 -1.32
C CYS A 243 8.59 -1.70 -2.69
N ASP A 244 7.31 -2.04 -2.79
CA ASP A 244 6.67 -2.42 -4.04
C ASP A 244 5.84 -1.29 -4.68
N GLU A 245 5.14 -1.60 -5.78
CA GLU A 245 4.30 -0.65 -6.53
C GLU A 245 3.19 0.04 -5.71
N TYR A 246 2.84 -0.53 -4.55
CA TYR A 246 1.80 0.00 -3.66
C TYR A 246 2.40 0.72 -2.44
N GLY A 247 3.72 0.88 -2.37
CA GLY A 247 4.42 1.47 -1.22
C GLY A 247 4.36 0.57 0.02
N ARG A 248 4.21 -0.75 -0.16
CA ARG A 248 4.28 -1.73 0.93
C ARG A 248 5.74 -1.98 1.28
N VAL A 249 6.00 -2.34 2.53
CA VAL A 249 7.35 -2.71 3.01
C VAL A 249 7.29 -4.08 3.68
N LYS A 250 8.45 -4.70 3.90
CA LYS A 250 8.57 -5.91 4.71
C LYS A 250 9.04 -5.58 6.12
N VAL A 251 8.61 -6.37 7.08
CA VAL A 251 8.92 -6.17 8.50
C VAL A 251 9.38 -7.45 9.19
N GLN A 252 10.18 -7.28 10.23
CA GLN A 252 10.58 -8.31 11.19
C GLN A 252 9.85 -8.08 12.51
N PHE A 253 9.13 -9.09 13.00
CA PHE A 253 8.53 -9.05 14.33
C PHE A 253 9.53 -9.51 15.40
N PRO A 254 9.53 -8.91 16.60
CA PRO A 254 10.45 -9.31 17.68
C PRO A 254 10.28 -10.76 18.17
N TRP A 255 9.09 -11.35 17.97
CA TRP A 255 8.80 -12.74 18.34
C TRP A 255 9.13 -13.75 17.23
N ASP A 256 9.49 -13.27 16.04
CA ASP A 256 9.95 -14.15 14.97
C ASP A 256 11.41 -14.56 15.23
N ARG A 257 11.61 -15.86 15.41
CA ARG A 257 12.89 -16.48 15.78
C ARG A 257 13.59 -17.16 14.60
N TYR A 258 12.93 -17.27 13.45
CA TYR A 258 13.35 -18.16 12.38
C TYR A 258 13.83 -17.43 11.13
N SER A 259 13.41 -16.18 10.92
CA SER A 259 13.85 -15.37 9.80
C SER A 259 15.19 -14.67 10.08
N ASN A 260 15.90 -14.34 9.01
CA ASN A 260 17.23 -13.73 9.08
C ASN A 260 17.18 -12.19 9.11
N SER A 261 16.01 -11.58 9.38
CA SER A 261 15.79 -10.13 9.26
C SER A 261 16.15 -9.58 7.86
N ASP A 262 15.87 -10.36 6.83
CA ASP A 262 16.10 -10.06 5.41
C ASP A 262 14.77 -9.81 4.67
N ASP A 263 14.82 -9.77 3.34
CA ASP A 263 13.64 -9.61 2.51
C ASP A 263 12.70 -10.83 2.52
N ASN A 264 13.00 -11.93 3.23
CA ASN A 264 12.11 -13.08 3.36
C ASN A 264 11.40 -13.14 4.72
N ALA A 265 11.64 -12.17 5.61
CA ALA A 265 11.09 -12.14 6.96
C ALA A 265 9.56 -12.11 7.02
N SER A 266 8.89 -11.44 6.08
CA SER A 266 7.44 -11.34 6.05
C SER A 266 6.86 -11.08 4.67
N CYS A 267 5.53 -11.09 4.59
CA CYS A 267 4.80 -10.63 3.43
C CYS A 267 4.89 -9.10 3.25
N TRP A 268 4.41 -8.61 2.11
CA TRP A 268 4.31 -7.17 1.86
C TRP A 268 3.22 -6.53 2.70
N VAL A 269 3.61 -5.67 3.65
CA VAL A 269 2.73 -4.99 4.60
C VAL A 269 2.41 -3.58 4.13
N ARG A 270 1.12 -3.24 4.04
CA ARG A 270 0.66 -1.90 3.66
C ARG A 270 0.99 -0.88 4.75
N VAL A 271 1.38 0.33 4.31
CA VAL A 271 1.73 1.44 5.19
C VAL A 271 0.63 2.50 5.14
N SER A 272 0.02 2.78 6.29
CA SER A 272 -0.92 3.89 6.45
C SER A 272 -0.21 5.22 6.17
N GLN A 273 -0.88 6.10 5.43
CA GLN A 273 -0.38 7.41 5.07
C GLN A 273 -1.22 8.50 5.75
N GLY A 274 -0.63 9.68 5.99
CA GLY A 274 -1.36 10.81 6.58
C GLY A 274 -2.55 11.29 5.74
N TRP A 275 -2.45 11.16 4.41
CA TRP A 275 -3.52 11.43 3.46
C TRP A 275 -3.30 10.61 2.18
N ALA A 276 -4.28 9.83 1.74
CA ALA A 276 -4.18 9.01 0.52
C ALA A 276 -5.43 9.18 -0.35
N GLY A 277 -5.27 9.85 -1.49
CA GLY A 277 -6.29 10.02 -2.53
C GLY A 277 -5.91 9.32 -3.84
N SER A 278 -6.76 9.44 -4.86
CA SER A 278 -6.46 8.92 -6.19
C SER A 278 -5.35 9.74 -6.86
N GLN A 279 -4.10 9.28 -6.74
CA GLN A 279 -2.89 9.94 -7.29
C GLN A 279 -2.55 11.29 -6.65
N TYR A 280 -3.01 11.54 -5.42
CA TYR A 280 -2.62 12.71 -4.61
C TYR A 280 -2.58 12.33 -3.13
N GLY A 281 -1.88 13.12 -2.31
CA GLY A 281 -1.78 12.91 -0.87
C GLY A 281 -0.34 12.98 -0.37
N MET A 282 -0.08 12.33 0.76
CA MET A 282 1.24 12.25 1.38
C MET A 282 1.82 10.85 1.20
N ILE A 283 3.09 10.77 0.81
CA ILE A 283 3.84 9.51 0.82
C ILE A 283 5.17 9.73 1.52
N ALA A 284 5.40 8.95 2.57
CA ALA A 284 6.69 8.88 3.24
C ALA A 284 6.97 7.40 3.47
N LEU A 285 7.88 6.77 2.74
CA LEU A 285 8.13 5.34 2.90
C LEU A 285 9.00 5.08 4.14
N PRO A 286 8.65 4.11 5.00
CA PRO A 286 9.58 3.64 6.02
C PRO A 286 10.85 3.07 5.37
N ARG A 287 12.02 3.42 5.91
CA ARG A 287 13.32 2.88 5.46
C ARG A 287 13.68 1.62 6.25
N ILE A 288 14.59 0.81 5.70
CA ILE A 288 15.15 -0.35 6.40
C ILE A 288 15.78 0.12 7.72
N GLY A 289 15.51 -0.60 8.82
CA GLY A 289 15.93 -0.21 10.17
C GLY A 289 15.01 0.79 10.88
N HIS A 290 13.91 1.22 10.26
CA HIS A 290 12.90 2.02 10.96
C HIS A 290 11.96 1.16 11.81
N GLU A 291 11.65 1.66 13.01
CA GLU A 291 10.64 1.07 13.89
C GLU A 291 9.24 1.52 13.48
N VAL A 292 8.33 0.56 13.30
CA VAL A 292 6.95 0.79 12.89
C VAL A 292 5.95 0.14 13.84
N ILE A 293 4.78 0.75 13.96
CA ILE A 293 3.62 0.18 14.67
C ILE A 293 2.80 -0.61 13.65
N VAL A 294 2.62 -1.90 13.89
CA VAL A 294 1.85 -2.82 13.06
C VAL A 294 0.56 -3.19 13.80
N SER A 295 -0.57 -2.82 13.21
CA SER A 295 -1.89 -3.32 13.59
C SER A 295 -2.25 -4.56 12.75
N PHE A 296 -3.27 -5.29 13.17
CA PHE A 296 -3.75 -6.49 12.50
C PHE A 296 -5.23 -6.33 12.18
N LEU A 297 -5.63 -6.46 10.92
CA LEU A 297 -7.03 -6.29 10.51
C LEU A 297 -7.88 -7.40 11.15
N GLU A 298 -8.96 -7.04 11.84
CA GLU A 298 -9.78 -7.96 12.66
C GLU A 298 -8.99 -8.74 13.74
N GLY A 299 -7.80 -8.24 14.11
CA GLY A 299 -6.86 -8.93 14.98
C GLY A 299 -6.26 -10.19 14.36
N ASP A 300 -6.40 -10.42 13.05
CA ASP A 300 -5.88 -11.61 12.36
C ASP A 300 -4.35 -11.49 12.16
N PRO A 301 -3.53 -12.37 12.78
CA PRO A 301 -2.08 -12.35 12.63
C PRO A 301 -1.60 -12.40 11.16
N ASP A 302 -2.41 -12.95 10.26
CA ASP A 302 -2.09 -13.07 8.84
C ASP A 302 -2.35 -11.78 8.05
N GLN A 303 -2.95 -10.75 8.67
CA GLN A 303 -3.32 -9.49 8.02
C GLN A 303 -2.69 -8.25 8.69
N PRO A 304 -1.35 -8.17 8.70
CA PRO A 304 -0.65 -7.00 9.23
C PRO A 304 -0.90 -5.74 8.37
N ILE A 305 -0.92 -4.59 9.02
CA ILE A 305 -0.94 -3.26 8.41
C ILE A 305 -0.16 -2.28 9.29
N ILE A 306 0.77 -1.54 8.71
CA ILE A 306 1.54 -0.52 9.44
C ILE A 306 0.66 0.71 9.62
N THR A 307 0.47 1.15 10.86
CA THR A 307 -0.43 2.25 11.24
C THR A 307 0.30 3.44 11.85
N GLY A 308 1.58 3.29 12.19
CA GLY A 308 2.36 4.37 12.80
C GLY A 308 3.86 4.12 12.77
N ARG A 309 4.60 5.09 13.32
CA ARG A 309 6.06 5.11 13.43
C ARG A 309 6.45 5.73 14.75
N THR A 310 7.58 5.29 15.29
CA THR A 310 8.09 5.75 16.58
C THR A 310 9.59 6.00 16.51
N TYR A 311 10.02 7.04 17.21
CA TYR A 311 11.43 7.22 17.56
C TYR A 311 11.76 6.37 18.79
N HIS A 312 13.00 5.91 18.89
CA HIS A 312 13.52 5.12 20.01
C HIS A 312 14.96 5.55 20.36
N ALA A 313 15.63 4.80 21.23
CA ALA A 313 16.91 5.22 21.80
C ALA A 313 18.05 5.42 20.77
N THR A 314 18.05 4.65 19.69
CA THR A 314 19.03 4.75 18.58
C THR A 314 18.50 5.63 17.44
N ASN A 315 17.24 5.47 17.02
CA ASN A 315 16.60 6.38 16.08
C ASN A 315 15.92 7.55 16.81
N LYS A 316 16.65 8.65 17.02
CA LYS A 316 16.19 9.81 17.78
C LYS A 316 15.50 10.85 16.88
N PRO A 317 14.63 11.71 17.46
CA PRO A 317 14.08 12.85 16.74
C PRO A 317 15.17 13.79 16.18
N PRO A 318 14.90 14.53 15.09
CA PRO A 318 15.89 15.40 14.42
C PRO A 318 16.52 16.47 15.30
N TYR A 319 15.81 16.90 16.35
CA TYR A 319 16.29 17.87 17.34
C TYR A 319 16.22 17.27 18.75
N PRO A 320 17.21 17.55 19.62
CA PRO A 320 17.19 17.08 20.99
C PRO A 320 15.94 17.55 21.76
N LEU A 321 15.22 16.60 22.37
CA LEU A 321 14.10 16.85 23.27
C LEU A 321 14.53 16.60 24.73
N PRO A 322 13.99 17.37 25.71
CA PRO A 322 12.88 18.33 25.60
C PRO A 322 13.30 19.78 25.24
N ALA A 323 14.59 20.03 24.95
CA ALA A 323 15.10 21.39 24.71
C ALA A 323 14.38 22.13 23.58
N ASN A 324 14.00 21.42 22.50
CA ASN A 324 13.36 21.99 21.31
C ASN A 324 11.87 21.60 21.19
N LYS A 325 11.15 21.53 22.33
CA LYS A 325 9.74 21.09 22.38
C LYS A 325 8.73 21.97 21.63
N THR A 326 9.13 23.19 21.25
CA THR A 326 8.32 24.18 20.51
C THR A 326 8.51 24.07 19.00
N ARG A 327 9.28 23.08 18.51
CA ARG A 327 9.54 22.90 17.09
C ARG A 327 8.66 21.83 16.46
N THR A 328 8.09 22.14 15.31
CA THR A 328 7.43 21.18 14.42
C THR A 328 8.28 21.02 13.16
N VAL A 329 8.60 19.78 12.77
CA VAL A 329 9.64 19.51 11.75
C VAL A 329 9.21 18.42 10.77
N LEU A 330 9.37 18.69 9.49
CA LEU A 330 9.42 17.71 8.41
C LEU A 330 10.83 17.72 7.82
N ARG A 331 11.65 16.75 8.20
CA ARG A 331 13.02 16.57 7.68
C ARG A 331 13.12 15.25 6.92
N THR A 332 13.69 15.30 5.72
CA THR A 332 14.05 14.11 4.92
C THR A 332 15.53 13.79 5.06
N GLU A 333 15.99 12.72 4.44
CA GLU A 333 17.42 12.38 4.36
C GLU A 333 17.74 12.05 2.91
N THR A 334 18.87 12.55 2.41
CA THR A 334 19.36 12.18 1.07
C THR A 334 19.51 10.65 0.99
N HIS A 335 19.01 10.05 -0.08
CA HIS A 335 19.20 8.61 -0.31
C HIS A 335 20.54 8.40 -1.01
N GLN A 336 21.35 7.44 -0.57
CA GLN A 336 22.69 7.15 -1.13
C GLN A 336 23.63 8.37 -1.13
N GLY A 337 23.56 9.22 -0.09
CA GLY A 337 24.42 10.37 0.06
C GLY A 337 24.12 11.17 1.33
N ASP A 338 24.92 12.20 1.57
CA ASP A 338 24.77 13.04 2.77
C ASP A 338 23.82 14.22 2.52
N GLY A 339 23.11 14.64 3.56
CA GLY A 339 22.29 15.86 3.56
C GLY A 339 20.80 15.63 3.78
N TYR A 340 20.02 16.71 3.72
CA TYR A 340 18.60 16.68 4.03
C TYR A 340 17.83 17.86 3.41
N ASN A 341 16.53 17.66 3.18
CA ASN A 341 15.58 18.76 2.98
C ASN A 341 14.78 18.94 4.27
N GLU A 342 14.38 20.18 4.59
CA GLU A 342 13.65 20.47 5.82
C GLU A 342 12.65 21.61 5.66
N LEU A 343 11.47 21.39 6.25
CA LEU A 343 10.52 22.43 6.62
C LEU A 343 10.34 22.39 8.14
N ARG A 344 10.66 23.50 8.80
CA ARG A 344 10.58 23.63 10.26
C ARG A 344 9.80 24.88 10.66
N PHE A 345 9.00 24.73 11.71
CA PHE A 345 8.30 25.81 12.40
C PHE A 345 8.81 25.89 13.84
N GLU A 346 9.21 27.08 14.29
CA GLU A 346 9.53 27.40 15.68
C GLU A 346 8.40 28.28 16.25
N ASP A 347 7.77 27.82 17.34
CA ASP A 347 6.62 28.49 17.96
C ASP A 347 6.97 29.19 19.29
N GLN A 348 8.26 29.28 19.64
CA GLN A 348 8.69 30.00 20.83
C GLN A 348 8.46 31.51 20.66
N ALA A 349 7.64 32.09 21.54
CA ALA A 349 7.29 33.51 21.52
C ALA A 349 8.51 34.44 21.45
N GLY A 350 8.48 35.38 20.50
CA GLY A 350 9.56 36.34 20.21
C GLY A 350 10.75 35.74 19.45
N LYS A 351 10.65 34.48 19.01
CA LYS A 351 11.66 33.74 18.25
C LYS A 351 11.00 32.87 17.18
N GLU A 352 9.77 33.19 16.78
CA GLU A 352 9.01 32.45 15.80
C GLU A 352 9.73 32.45 14.45
N GLU A 353 9.77 31.29 13.79
CA GLU A 353 10.51 31.13 12.54
C GLU A 353 9.89 30.03 11.67
N ILE A 354 9.87 30.28 10.36
CA ILE A 354 9.72 29.24 9.35
C ILE A 354 11.08 29.07 8.67
N TYR A 355 11.66 27.88 8.80
CA TYR A 355 12.93 27.52 8.17
C TYR A 355 12.68 26.54 7.02
N VAL A 356 13.17 26.90 5.84
CA VAL A 356 13.13 26.08 4.63
C VAL A 356 14.55 25.82 4.18
N HIS A 357 14.93 24.54 4.12
CA HIS A 357 16.22 24.08 3.62
C HIS A 357 16.02 23.11 2.47
N ALA A 358 16.71 23.38 1.36
CA ALA A 358 16.82 22.45 0.25
C ALA A 358 18.28 22.05 0.08
N GLN A 359 18.53 20.74 -0.02
CA GLN A 359 19.88 20.21 -0.18
C GLN A 359 20.51 20.58 -1.53
N LYS A 360 19.67 20.87 -2.53
CA LYS A 360 20.10 21.19 -3.89
C LYS A 360 19.23 22.28 -4.51
N ASP A 361 18.23 21.92 -5.31
CA ASP A 361 17.43 22.87 -6.09
C ASP A 361 16.10 23.17 -5.37
N VAL A 362 15.65 24.44 -5.43
CA VAL A 362 14.28 24.85 -5.08
C VAL A 362 13.59 25.35 -6.34
N ASN A 363 12.57 24.62 -6.79
CA ASN A 363 11.72 25.02 -7.91
C ASN A 363 10.35 25.45 -7.39
N MET A 364 9.90 26.66 -7.76
CA MET A 364 8.59 27.18 -7.39
C MET A 364 7.82 27.60 -8.64
N LEU A 365 6.71 26.92 -8.91
CA LEU A 365 5.78 27.24 -9.99
C LEU A 365 4.48 27.77 -9.38
N VAL A 366 4.08 28.98 -9.77
CA VAL A 366 2.84 29.62 -9.33
C VAL A 366 2.00 29.92 -10.57
N GLU A 367 0.85 29.26 -10.68
CA GLU A 367 -0.01 29.31 -11.88
C GLU A 367 -0.79 30.62 -12.03
N ASN A 368 -0.94 31.39 -10.95
CA ASN A 368 -1.68 32.65 -10.97
C ASN A 368 -0.86 33.80 -10.37
N ASP A 369 -1.02 34.07 -9.07
CA ASP A 369 -0.41 35.23 -8.42
C ASP A 369 0.47 34.80 -7.24
N ARG A 370 1.68 35.36 -7.15
CA ARG A 370 2.51 35.35 -5.93
C ARG A 370 2.50 36.74 -5.31
N LYS A 371 2.29 36.81 -3.99
CA LYS A 371 2.35 38.05 -3.22
C LYS A 371 3.21 37.85 -1.97
N ASP A 372 4.25 38.67 -1.85
CA ASP A 372 5.12 38.72 -0.69
C ASP A 372 4.87 40.04 0.07
N ASP A 373 4.50 39.97 1.35
CA ASP A 373 4.26 41.13 2.22
C ASP A 373 5.19 41.05 3.44
N ILE A 374 6.38 41.63 3.30
CA ILE A 374 7.42 41.65 4.34
C ILE A 374 7.30 42.94 5.16
N LYS A 375 7.05 42.80 6.47
CA LYS A 375 6.81 43.94 7.38
C LYS A 375 8.07 44.63 7.90
N HIS A 376 9.22 43.97 7.78
CA HIS A 376 10.50 44.50 8.22
C HIS A 376 11.49 44.42 7.05
N ASP A 377 12.47 43.53 7.11
CA ASP A 377 13.56 43.47 6.12
C ASP A 377 13.48 42.22 5.24
N LEU A 378 13.89 42.38 3.98
CA LEU A 378 14.20 41.28 3.07
C LEU A 378 15.69 41.29 2.76
N HIS A 379 16.38 40.22 3.16
CA HIS A 379 17.76 39.95 2.76
C HIS A 379 17.78 38.87 1.68
N LEU A 380 18.43 39.17 0.55
CA LEU A 380 18.65 38.22 -0.54
C LEU A 380 20.15 38.18 -0.82
N ASP A 381 20.75 37.01 -0.62
CA ASP A 381 22.14 36.73 -0.96
C ASP A 381 22.18 35.65 -2.06
N VAL A 382 22.95 35.92 -3.11
CA VAL A 382 23.06 35.05 -4.30
C VAL A 382 24.53 35.01 -4.71
N ASP A 383 25.19 33.89 -4.42
CA ASP A 383 26.64 33.74 -4.62
C ASP A 383 27.06 33.77 -6.09
N ASN A 384 26.18 33.35 -7.00
CA ASN A 384 26.45 33.30 -8.43
C ASN A 384 25.58 34.30 -9.20
N GLU A 385 24.50 33.83 -9.84
CA GLU A 385 23.74 34.63 -10.78
C GLU A 385 22.27 34.73 -10.39
N ARG A 386 21.69 35.93 -10.57
CA ARG A 386 20.25 36.16 -10.49
C ARG A 386 19.72 36.55 -11.87
N PHE A 387 18.75 35.78 -12.38
CA PHE A 387 18.03 36.08 -13.60
C PHE A 387 16.58 36.48 -13.30
N THR A 388 16.04 37.45 -14.04
CA THR A 388 14.65 37.88 -13.91
C THR A 388 14.11 38.26 -15.29
N HIS A 389 13.02 37.64 -15.71
CA HIS A 389 12.37 37.92 -16.99
C HIS A 389 10.89 38.24 -16.75
N ILE A 390 10.53 39.50 -16.94
CA ILE A 390 9.18 40.03 -16.73
C ILE A 390 8.61 40.37 -18.10
N LYS A 391 7.53 39.69 -18.49
CA LYS A 391 6.96 39.79 -19.85
C LYS A 391 6.13 41.06 -20.08
N ALA A 392 5.63 41.67 -19.02
CA ALA A 392 4.76 42.84 -19.09
C ALA A 392 5.42 44.04 -18.42
N HIS A 393 5.00 44.36 -17.20
CA HIS A 393 5.45 45.56 -16.49
C HIS A 393 6.21 45.18 -15.23
N ASP A 394 7.36 45.82 -15.04
CA ASP A 394 8.09 45.83 -13.78
C ASP A 394 7.98 47.25 -13.19
N HIS A 395 7.45 47.34 -11.97
CA HIS A 395 7.26 48.60 -11.26
C HIS A 395 8.00 48.54 -9.94
N LEU A 396 9.01 49.40 -9.79
CA LEU A 396 9.75 49.58 -8.55
C LEU A 396 9.51 51.01 -8.04
N THR A 397 8.97 51.12 -6.83
CA THR A 397 8.90 52.38 -6.08
C THR A 397 9.72 52.23 -4.81
N VAL A 398 10.63 53.17 -4.59
CA VAL A 398 11.46 53.24 -3.37
C VAL A 398 11.26 54.63 -2.79
N ASP A 399 10.57 54.72 -1.65
CA ASP A 399 10.29 56.01 -0.99
C ASP A 399 11.53 56.60 -0.32
N GLY A 400 12.47 55.73 0.06
CA GLY A 400 13.76 56.09 0.65
C GLY A 400 14.87 56.20 -0.38
N GLU A 401 15.97 55.52 -0.10
CA GLU A 401 17.17 55.52 -0.95
C GLU A 401 17.29 54.21 -1.75
N SER A 402 17.69 54.31 -3.01
CA SER A 402 18.13 53.17 -3.82
C SER A 402 19.60 53.35 -4.20
N ARG A 403 20.41 52.33 -3.93
CA ARG A 403 21.84 52.29 -4.28
C ARG A 403 22.13 51.05 -5.10
N THR A 404 22.83 51.25 -6.22
CA THR A 404 23.32 50.17 -7.08
C THR A 404 24.83 50.31 -7.22
N HIS A 405 25.57 49.26 -6.90
CA HIS A 405 27.01 49.21 -7.09
C HIS A 405 27.36 48.00 -7.95
N VAL A 406 27.82 48.25 -9.17
CA VAL A 406 28.26 47.23 -10.12
C VAL A 406 29.78 47.33 -10.25
N LYS A 407 30.49 46.22 -9.98
CA LYS A 407 31.97 46.19 -10.03
C LYS A 407 32.52 46.02 -11.46
N ALA A 408 31.73 45.40 -12.32
CA ALA A 408 32.04 45.18 -13.73
C ALA A 408 31.12 46.05 -14.60
N ASP A 409 30.68 45.54 -15.76
CA ASP A 409 29.91 46.31 -16.72
C ASP A 409 28.41 46.39 -16.33
N GLN A 410 27.84 47.59 -16.48
CA GLN A 410 26.39 47.79 -16.44
C GLN A 410 25.91 48.20 -17.84
N THR A 411 25.09 47.35 -18.47
CA THR A 411 24.46 47.64 -19.77
C THR A 411 22.98 47.96 -19.57
N VAL A 412 22.52 49.07 -20.15
CA VAL A 412 21.10 49.46 -20.21
C VAL A 412 20.72 49.63 -21.67
N ALA A 413 19.96 48.68 -22.22
CA ALA A 413 19.44 48.72 -23.58
C ALA A 413 17.93 48.95 -23.54
N VAL A 414 17.45 49.99 -24.22
CA VAL A 414 16.02 50.36 -24.28
C VAL A 414 15.66 50.60 -25.74
N ASP A 415 14.84 49.71 -26.32
CA ASP A 415 14.36 49.84 -27.71
C ASP A 415 13.34 50.99 -27.87
N GLY A 416 12.61 51.27 -26.79
CA GLY A 416 11.68 52.40 -26.70
C GLY A 416 12.35 53.69 -26.27
N SER A 417 11.71 54.42 -25.35
CA SER A 417 12.24 55.67 -24.80
C SER A 417 12.76 55.47 -23.38
N LEU A 418 13.97 55.99 -23.11
CA LEU A 418 14.50 56.14 -21.76
C LEU A 418 14.22 57.56 -21.26
N HIS A 419 13.37 57.69 -20.24
CA HIS A 419 13.11 58.97 -19.57
C HIS A 419 13.89 59.03 -18.25
N MET A 420 14.72 60.05 -18.11
CA MET A 420 15.45 60.34 -16.87
C MET A 420 15.08 61.74 -16.40
N LYS A 421 14.58 61.87 -15.17
CA LYS A 421 14.22 63.15 -14.55
C LYS A 421 14.90 63.23 -13.18
N GLN A 422 15.78 64.21 -13.00
CA GLN A 422 16.47 64.47 -11.75
C GLN A 422 15.97 65.76 -11.12
N GLY A 423 15.72 65.74 -9.81
CA GLY A 423 15.23 66.92 -9.07
C GLY A 423 16.33 67.90 -8.61
N GLN A 424 17.58 67.43 -8.50
CA GLN A 424 18.72 68.23 -8.01
C GLN A 424 19.88 68.20 -9.02
N SER A 425 20.60 67.08 -9.12
CA SER A 425 21.76 66.95 -10.00
C SER A 425 21.80 65.58 -10.68
N LEU A 426 22.24 65.55 -11.94
CA LEU A 426 22.76 64.37 -12.61
C LEU A 426 24.28 64.52 -12.72
N LEU A 427 25.02 63.66 -12.02
CA LEU A 427 26.48 63.64 -12.04
C LEU A 427 26.95 62.40 -12.77
N VAL A 428 27.79 62.57 -13.79
CA VAL A 428 28.40 61.47 -14.55
C VAL A 428 29.91 61.68 -14.53
N ASP A 429 30.60 60.81 -13.80
CA ASP A 429 32.07 60.77 -13.71
C ASP A 429 32.57 59.49 -14.37
N THR A 430 33.54 59.61 -15.27
CA THR A 430 34.09 58.50 -16.07
C THR A 430 35.61 58.56 -16.09
N GLY A 431 36.26 57.41 -16.04
CA GLY A 431 37.72 57.35 -16.16
C GLY A 431 38.23 57.59 -17.58
N ASN A 432 37.46 57.22 -18.61
CA ASN A 432 37.92 57.18 -20.00
C ASN A 432 37.07 58.04 -20.95
N GLU A 433 35.78 57.75 -21.09
CA GLU A 433 34.93 58.36 -22.12
C GLU A 433 33.47 58.48 -21.69
N VAL A 434 32.82 59.59 -22.08
CA VAL A 434 31.36 59.74 -22.17
C VAL A 434 31.04 60.07 -23.63
N HIS A 435 30.30 59.19 -24.31
CA HIS A 435 29.92 59.37 -25.72
C HIS A 435 28.40 59.49 -25.86
N LEU A 436 27.95 60.64 -26.38
CA LEU A 436 26.54 60.91 -26.67
C LEU A 436 26.33 60.94 -28.20
N LYS A 437 25.79 59.85 -28.77
CA LYS A 437 25.49 59.75 -30.21
C LYS A 437 24.00 59.79 -30.49
N GLY A 438 23.53 60.86 -31.13
CA GLY A 438 22.18 60.94 -31.69
C GLY A 438 22.18 60.57 -33.17
N GLY A 439 21.19 59.78 -33.62
CA GLY A 439 21.07 59.41 -35.03
C GLY A 439 20.77 60.60 -35.95
N THR A 440 19.86 61.49 -35.52
CA THR A 440 19.47 62.69 -36.30
C THR A 440 19.79 63.99 -35.57
N LYS A 441 19.61 64.03 -34.25
CA LYS A 441 19.74 65.25 -33.44
C LYS A 441 20.26 64.91 -32.06
N VAL A 442 21.14 65.76 -31.54
CA VAL A 442 21.44 65.88 -30.11
C VAL A 442 21.13 67.32 -29.73
N VAL A 443 20.35 67.54 -28.67
CA VAL A 443 20.05 68.86 -28.12
C VAL A 443 20.53 68.90 -26.69
N ILE A 444 21.37 69.88 -26.37
CA ILE A 444 21.79 70.18 -25.00
C ILE A 444 21.33 71.60 -24.72
N GLU A 445 20.45 71.75 -23.75
CA GLU A 445 19.87 73.03 -23.35
C GLU A 445 20.11 73.24 -21.87
N ALA A 446 20.47 74.46 -21.49
CA ALA A 446 20.63 74.88 -20.10
C ALA A 446 19.88 76.21 -19.88
N GLY A 447 19.21 76.35 -18.74
CA GLY A 447 18.37 77.53 -18.48
C GLY A 447 19.15 78.82 -18.20
N ALA A 448 20.30 78.72 -17.54
CA ALA A 448 21.10 79.88 -17.13
C ALA A 448 22.48 79.93 -17.82
N GLU A 449 23.18 78.79 -17.88
CA GLU A 449 24.53 78.71 -18.41
C GLU A 449 24.81 77.31 -18.97
N LEU A 450 25.43 77.23 -20.15
CA LEU A 450 26.05 76.02 -20.68
C LEU A 450 27.56 76.24 -20.81
N THR A 451 28.37 75.42 -20.14
CA THR A 451 29.83 75.49 -20.20
C THR A 451 30.43 74.16 -20.64
N LEU A 452 31.27 74.18 -21.67
CA LEU A 452 32.08 73.08 -22.15
C LEU A 452 33.54 73.41 -21.88
N LYS A 453 34.24 72.61 -21.08
CA LYS A 453 35.64 72.86 -20.70
C LYS A 453 36.52 71.65 -21.03
N ALA A 454 37.70 71.90 -21.60
CA ALA A 454 38.70 70.89 -21.87
C ALA A 454 40.11 71.47 -21.61
N GLY A 455 40.81 70.92 -20.62
CA GLY A 455 42.10 71.45 -20.17
C GLY A 455 42.00 72.93 -19.76
N GLY A 456 42.84 73.78 -20.38
CA GLY A 456 42.83 75.23 -20.19
C GLY A 456 41.83 76.01 -21.05
N SER A 457 41.08 75.34 -21.95
CA SER A 457 40.15 75.97 -22.90
C SER A 457 38.69 75.78 -22.47
N PHE A 458 37.81 76.71 -22.85
CA PHE A 458 36.37 76.60 -22.62
C PHE A 458 35.50 77.30 -23.67
N ILE A 459 34.24 76.85 -23.74
CA ILE A 459 33.11 77.51 -24.37
C ILE A 459 32.08 77.74 -23.28
N LYS A 460 31.63 78.98 -23.09
CA LYS A 460 30.58 79.32 -22.14
C LYS A 460 29.47 80.09 -22.85
N ILE A 461 28.23 79.67 -22.64
CA ILE A 461 27.01 80.29 -23.16
C ILE A 461 26.18 80.70 -21.95
N ASP A 462 25.90 81.99 -21.81
CA ASP A 462 25.04 82.53 -20.75
C ASP A 462 24.23 83.73 -21.28
N ALA A 463 23.56 84.46 -20.38
CA ALA A 463 22.75 85.63 -20.75
C ALA A 463 23.55 86.76 -21.44
N SER A 464 24.89 86.77 -21.34
CA SER A 464 25.76 87.77 -21.96
C SER A 464 26.22 87.40 -23.37
N GLY A 465 26.03 86.14 -23.80
CA GLY A 465 26.36 85.65 -25.14
C GLY A 465 27.23 84.38 -25.14
N VAL A 466 28.02 84.20 -26.20
CA VAL A 466 28.95 83.06 -26.37
C VAL A 466 30.39 83.52 -26.15
N SER A 467 31.05 82.99 -25.14
CA SER A 467 32.47 83.21 -24.83
C SER A 467 33.31 82.00 -25.24
N LEU A 468 34.37 82.23 -26.03
CA LEU A 468 35.36 81.21 -26.41
C LEU A 468 36.74 81.62 -25.90
N SER A 469 37.43 80.73 -25.18
CA SER A 469 38.78 80.99 -24.64
C SER A 469 39.69 79.78 -24.76
N GLY A 470 40.92 79.98 -25.25
CA GLY A 470 41.95 78.95 -25.42
C GLY A 470 43.21 79.52 -26.08
N ALA A 471 44.30 78.74 -26.11
CA ALA A 471 45.59 79.18 -26.69
C ALA A 471 45.51 79.49 -28.20
N ALA A 472 44.63 78.80 -28.93
CA ALA A 472 44.28 79.07 -30.33
C ALA A 472 42.80 78.75 -30.54
N VAL A 473 42.09 79.60 -31.29
CA VAL A 473 40.68 79.41 -31.67
C VAL A 473 40.59 79.31 -33.19
N ASN A 474 40.49 78.08 -33.70
CA ASN A 474 40.43 77.82 -35.14
C ASN A 474 38.97 77.75 -35.61
N ILE A 475 38.51 78.75 -36.35
CA ILE A 475 37.17 78.78 -36.95
C ILE A 475 37.32 78.51 -38.45
N ASN A 476 36.68 77.45 -38.96
CA ASN A 476 36.76 77.01 -40.37
C ASN A 476 38.18 76.70 -40.89
N ALA A 477 39.16 76.45 -40.01
CA ALA A 477 40.51 76.02 -40.36
C ALA A 477 40.70 74.54 -39.96
N GLY A 478 41.33 73.75 -40.84
CA GLY A 478 41.29 72.28 -40.85
C GLY A 478 41.57 71.54 -39.53
N GLY A 479 40.95 70.36 -39.42
CA GLY A 479 41.07 69.36 -38.36
C GLY A 479 40.13 68.17 -38.65
N SER A 480 40.38 67.00 -38.05
CA SER A 480 39.49 65.83 -38.12
C SER A 480 38.65 65.71 -36.84
N ALA A 481 37.38 65.32 -36.97
CA ALA A 481 36.53 65.05 -35.82
C ALA A 481 37.06 63.84 -35.03
N GLY A 482 36.96 63.88 -33.70
CA GLY A 482 37.14 62.70 -32.87
C GLY A 482 36.02 61.68 -33.10
N SER A 483 36.32 60.40 -32.97
CA SER A 483 35.34 59.32 -33.03
C SER A 483 35.17 58.69 -31.65
N GLY A 484 33.94 58.68 -31.14
CA GLY A 484 33.64 57.97 -29.89
C GLY A 484 33.42 56.47 -30.11
N THR A 485 33.53 55.70 -29.03
CA THR A 485 33.30 54.25 -29.05
C THR A 485 31.82 53.92 -29.33
N GLY A 486 31.52 52.99 -30.25
CA GLY A 486 30.14 52.59 -30.56
C GLY A 486 29.53 51.72 -29.44
N TYR A 487 28.21 51.45 -29.50
CA TYR A 487 27.58 50.51 -28.57
C TYR A 487 28.15 49.10 -28.77
N GLY A 488 28.71 48.53 -27.70
CA GLY A 488 29.25 47.16 -27.66
C GLY A 488 28.63 46.29 -26.56
N GLY A 489 27.48 46.70 -25.99
CA GLY A 489 26.85 45.99 -24.88
C GLY A 489 26.25 44.64 -25.28
N ILE A 490 26.17 43.72 -24.32
CA ILE A 490 25.66 42.35 -24.50
C ILE A 490 24.15 42.32 -24.16
N ALA A 491 23.36 41.57 -24.93
CA ALA A 491 21.93 41.42 -24.67
C ALA A 491 21.67 40.56 -23.40
N PRO A 492 20.59 40.83 -22.64
CA PRO A 492 20.22 40.01 -21.50
C PRO A 492 19.89 38.56 -21.89
N MET A 493 20.30 37.62 -21.05
CA MET A 493 19.96 36.19 -21.22
C MET A 493 18.57 35.89 -20.63
N LEU A 494 17.87 34.89 -21.21
CA LEU A 494 16.56 34.46 -20.73
C LEU A 494 16.68 33.28 -19.73
N PRO A 495 15.84 33.22 -18.69
CA PRO A 495 15.81 32.08 -17.79
C PRO A 495 15.25 30.83 -18.50
N GLY A 496 15.76 29.66 -18.12
CA GLY A 496 15.19 28.37 -18.52
C GLY A 496 13.79 28.16 -17.93
N ALA A 497 12.99 27.29 -18.57
CA ALA A 497 11.68 26.92 -18.05
C ALA A 497 11.83 25.98 -16.84
N VAL A 498 10.99 26.17 -15.83
CA VAL A 498 10.80 25.17 -14.76
C VAL A 498 9.94 24.04 -15.34
N GLU A 499 10.36 22.79 -15.15
CA GLU A 499 9.54 21.66 -15.60
C GLU A 499 8.21 21.66 -14.84
N PRO A 500 7.07 21.60 -15.56
CA PRO A 500 5.77 21.48 -14.91
C PRO A 500 5.69 20.15 -14.17
N ALA A 501 4.92 20.11 -13.08
CA ALA A 501 4.58 18.85 -12.44
C ALA A 501 3.96 17.91 -13.49
N GLN A 502 4.39 16.64 -13.52
CA GLN A 502 3.81 15.65 -14.43
C GLN A 502 2.28 15.64 -14.28
N THR A 503 1.58 15.93 -15.36
CA THR A 503 0.12 15.81 -15.40
C THR A 503 -0.23 14.33 -15.37
N ILE A 504 -0.69 13.88 -14.21
CA ILE A 504 -1.10 12.49 -14.04
C ILE A 504 -2.44 12.31 -14.75
N SER A 505 -2.50 11.41 -15.72
CA SER A 505 -3.73 11.05 -16.39
C SER A 505 -4.73 10.55 -15.35
N VAL A 506 -5.85 11.28 -15.20
CA VAL A 506 -6.95 10.89 -14.32
C VAL A 506 -7.32 9.45 -14.65
N VAL A 507 -7.10 8.54 -13.71
CA VAL A 507 -7.70 7.21 -13.76
C VAL A 507 -9.19 7.43 -13.63
N THR A 508 -9.86 7.63 -14.76
CA THR A 508 -11.32 7.62 -14.79
C THR A 508 -11.70 6.22 -14.30
N PRO A 509 -12.53 6.08 -13.25
CA PRO A 509 -13.06 4.78 -12.91
C PRO A 509 -13.89 4.31 -14.10
N ALA A 510 -13.28 3.50 -14.96
CA ALA A 510 -13.88 3.00 -16.18
C ALA A 510 -14.86 1.87 -15.84
N LEU A 511 -15.85 2.10 -14.98
CA LEU A 511 -16.69 1.01 -14.46
C LEU A 511 -18.11 1.46 -14.18
N ARG A 512 -18.88 1.72 -15.24
CA ARG A 512 -20.28 1.25 -15.34
C ARG A 512 -20.83 1.43 -16.75
N ALA A 513 -20.69 2.63 -17.31
CA ALA A 513 -21.33 2.99 -18.58
C ALA A 513 -20.79 2.16 -19.76
N LYS A 514 -19.46 2.04 -19.88
CA LYS A 514 -18.81 1.25 -20.94
C LYS A 514 -19.02 -0.26 -20.79
N LEU A 515 -19.12 -0.77 -19.56
CA LEU A 515 -19.41 -2.18 -19.28
C LEU A 515 -20.87 -2.55 -19.63
N LEU A 516 -21.82 -1.64 -19.39
CA LEU A 516 -23.21 -1.83 -19.78
C LEU A 516 -23.39 -1.79 -21.30
N THR A 517 -22.63 -0.94 -22.01
CA THR A 517 -22.65 -0.92 -23.49
C THR A 517 -21.98 -2.16 -24.08
N ALA A 518 -20.87 -2.64 -23.50
CA ALA A 518 -20.20 -3.87 -23.96
C ALA A 518 -21.03 -5.14 -23.71
N HIS A 519 -21.74 -5.21 -22.57
CA HIS A 519 -22.67 -6.31 -22.27
C HIS A 519 -23.90 -6.29 -23.20
N ALA A 520 -24.47 -5.10 -23.46
CA ALA A 520 -25.57 -4.94 -24.40
C ALA A 520 -25.18 -5.23 -25.87
N ALA A 521 -23.90 -5.02 -26.22
CA ALA A 521 -23.38 -5.27 -27.56
C ALA A 521 -22.73 -6.66 -27.74
N ASN A 522 -22.72 -7.51 -26.70
CA ASN A 522 -22.16 -8.86 -26.72
C ASN A 522 -20.70 -8.92 -27.22
N VAL A 523 -19.90 -7.90 -26.90
CA VAL A 523 -18.49 -7.80 -27.32
C VAL A 523 -17.61 -8.47 -26.26
N ALA A 524 -16.82 -9.46 -26.66
CA ALA A 524 -15.85 -10.11 -25.80
C ALA A 524 -14.78 -9.12 -25.31
N LEU A 525 -14.57 -9.03 -24.00
CA LEU A 525 -13.61 -8.14 -23.33
C LEU A 525 -12.16 -8.66 -23.34
N THR A 526 -11.84 -9.55 -24.28
CA THR A 526 -10.50 -10.10 -24.48
C THR A 526 -10.28 -10.20 -25.99
N GLU A 527 -9.21 -9.59 -26.50
CA GLU A 527 -8.80 -9.82 -27.90
C GLU A 527 -8.43 -11.30 -28.06
N MET A 528 -9.29 -12.06 -28.73
CA MET A 528 -8.97 -13.42 -29.15
C MET A 528 -7.97 -13.35 -30.31
N CYS A 529 -6.78 -13.92 -30.09
CA CYS A 529 -5.79 -14.20 -31.14
C CYS A 529 -6.47 -14.89 -32.35
N GLN A 530 -6.41 -14.29 -33.53
CA GLN A 530 -7.04 -14.80 -34.78
C GLN A 530 -6.20 -15.89 -35.48
N LYS A 531 -5.47 -16.72 -34.72
CA LYS A 531 -4.69 -17.81 -35.30
C LYS A 531 -5.65 -18.85 -35.87
N GLN A 532 -5.60 -19.03 -37.19
CA GLN A 532 -6.37 -20.05 -37.88
C GLN A 532 -5.80 -21.44 -37.54
N GLN A 533 -6.60 -22.50 -37.74
CA GLN A 533 -6.18 -23.88 -37.42
C GLN A 533 -4.96 -24.34 -38.22
N ASP A 534 -4.66 -23.69 -39.35
CA ASP A 534 -3.46 -23.95 -40.17
C ASP A 534 -2.21 -23.19 -39.69
N GLY A 535 -2.31 -22.41 -38.61
CA GLY A 535 -1.22 -21.64 -38.03
C GLY A 535 -1.01 -20.25 -38.63
N SER A 536 -1.81 -19.84 -39.63
CA SER A 536 -1.74 -18.51 -40.22
C SER A 536 -2.48 -17.45 -39.39
N CYS A 537 -2.00 -16.20 -39.43
CA CYS A 537 -2.67 -15.05 -38.84
C CYS A 537 -2.70 -13.89 -39.85
N PRO A 538 -3.84 -13.23 -40.07
CA PRO A 538 -3.96 -12.13 -41.04
C PRO A 538 -3.35 -10.80 -40.56
N LEU A 539 -2.91 -10.71 -39.29
CA LEU A 539 -2.22 -9.54 -38.75
C LEU A 539 -0.71 -9.65 -39.03
N SER A 540 -0.12 -8.56 -39.52
CA SER A 540 1.31 -8.47 -39.86
C SER A 540 2.23 -8.60 -38.64
N ASP A 541 1.71 -8.38 -37.43
CA ASP A 541 2.45 -8.41 -36.18
C ASP A 541 1.69 -9.29 -35.16
N CYS A 542 1.69 -10.59 -35.41
CA CYS A 542 0.88 -11.56 -34.67
C CYS A 542 1.44 -11.75 -33.23
N PRO A 543 0.70 -11.37 -32.17
CA PRO A 543 1.20 -11.42 -30.78
C PRO A 543 1.21 -12.83 -30.18
N CYS A 544 0.80 -13.85 -30.93
CA CYS A 544 0.73 -15.24 -30.47
C CYS A 544 2.11 -15.90 -30.65
N GLY A 545 3.03 -15.60 -29.73
CA GLY A 545 4.38 -16.18 -29.71
C GLY A 545 4.36 -17.71 -29.70
N ASN A 546 5.30 -18.33 -30.42
CA ASN A 546 5.57 -19.75 -30.27
C ASN A 546 6.30 -19.98 -28.94
N ASN A 547 5.57 -20.49 -27.94
CA ASN A 547 6.00 -21.52 -27.00
C ASN A 547 4.79 -22.11 -26.28
#